data_AF-A0A6I6UNM1-F1
#
_entry.id   AF-A0A6I6UNM1-F1
#
_cell.length_a   1.000
_cell.length_b   1.000
_cell.length_c   1.000
_cell.angle_alpha   90.00
_cell.angle_beta   90.00
_cell.angle_gamma   90.00
#
_symmetry.space_group_name_H-M   'P 1'
#
loop_
_entity.id
_entity.type
_entity.pdbx_description
1 polymer ?
#
loop_
_entity_poly.entity_id
_entity_poly.type
_entity_poly.pdbx_seq_one_letter_code
_entity_poly.pdbx_strand_id
1 'polypeptide(L)'
;MKKKTGYGAMGMGLLILILLSVNFSLFGGNQGSFIQSKLGLAEPIGTVAGLCMVVLLVGTAFRLIWKVSLKRIMIIGLLSMIGVFLLPLILLLFHAGEL
;
A
#
# COMPACT_ATOMS: atom_id res chain seq x y z
N MET A 1 2.64 -15.94 -21.77
CA MET A 1 1.45 -15.64 -20.92
C MET A 1 1.82 -15.08 -19.55
N LYS A 2 2.70 -15.74 -18.76
CA LYS A 2 3.02 -15.37 -17.36
C LYS A 2 3.41 -13.88 -17.12
N LYS A 3 4.20 -13.26 -18.00
CA LYS A 3 4.56 -11.83 -17.88
C LYS A 3 3.39 -10.87 -18.09
N LYS A 4 2.49 -11.15 -19.05
CA LYS A 4 1.28 -10.32 -19.29
C LYS A 4 0.37 -10.32 -18.06
N THR A 5 0.16 -11.50 -17.45
CA THR A 5 -0.58 -11.64 -16.19
C THR A 5 0.08 -10.89 -15.03
N GLY A 6 1.42 -10.92 -14.96
CA GLY A 6 2.17 -10.18 -13.96
C GLY A 6 2.00 -8.66 -14.08
N TYR A 7 2.07 -8.10 -15.29
CA TYR A 7 1.81 -6.67 -15.50
C TYR A 7 0.35 -6.29 -15.19
N GLY A 8 -0.60 -7.17 -15.49
CA GLY A 8 -2.01 -6.98 -15.10
C GLY A 8 -2.19 -6.93 -13.57
N ALA A 9 -1.58 -7.87 -12.84
CA ALA A 9 -1.60 -7.88 -11.38
C ALA A 9 -0.93 -6.62 -10.79
N MET A 10 0.19 -6.17 -11.38
CA MET A 10 0.86 -4.94 -10.97
C MET A 10 -0.01 -3.70 -11.17
N GLY A 11 -0.67 -3.60 -12.33
CA GLY A 11 -1.60 -2.51 -12.63
C GLY A 11 -2.80 -2.47 -11.69
N MET A 12 -3.40 -3.62 -11.40
CA MET A 12 -4.50 -3.72 -10.43
C MET A 12 -4.05 -3.35 -9.01
N GLY A 13 -2.87 -3.81 -8.57
CA GLY A 13 -2.31 -3.46 -7.27
C GLY A 13 -2.07 -1.94 -7.13
N LEU A 14 -1.52 -1.30 -8.16
CA LEU A 14 -1.34 0.16 -8.21
C LEU A 14 -2.68 0.90 -8.16
N LEU A 15 -3.68 0.45 -8.90
CA LEU A 15 -5.00 1.06 -8.92
C LEU A 15 -5.68 0.98 -7.55
N ILE A 16 -5.60 -0.16 -6.86
CA ILE A 16 -6.11 -0.31 -5.49
C ILE A 16 -5.36 0.61 -4.53
N LEU A 17 -4.03 0.75 -4.67
CA LEU A 17 -3.24 1.65 -3.83
C LEU A 17 -3.71 3.11 -3.99
N ILE A 18 -3.94 3.57 -5.23
CA ILE A 18 -4.46 4.92 -5.51
C ILE A 18 -5.83 5.11 -4.85
N LEU A 19 -6.74 4.14 -5.01
CA LEU A 19 -8.07 4.20 -4.41
C LEU A 19 -8.02 4.26 -2.87
N LEU A 20 -7.09 3.52 -2.26
CA LEU A 20 -6.86 3.56 -0.81
C LEU A 20 -6.30 4.91 -0.35
N SER A 21 -5.36 5.50 -1.11
CA SER A 21 -4.84 6.85 -0.81
C SER A 21 -5.95 7.90 -0.89
N VAL A 22 -6.79 7.85 -1.92
CA VAL A 22 -7.95 8.76 -2.06
C VAL A 22 -8.94 8.55 -0.90
N ASN A 23 -9.23 7.30 -0.54
CA ASN A 23 -10.08 6.96 0.60
C ASN A 23 -9.55 7.56 1.92
N PHE A 24 -8.24 7.47 2.15
CA PHE A 24 -7.60 8.01 3.35
C PHE A 24 -7.59 9.55 3.37
N SER A 25 -7.35 10.21 2.23
CA SER A 25 -7.41 11.68 2.13
C SER A 25 -8.82 12.23 2.37
N LEU A 26 -9.87 11.48 2.03
CA LEU A 26 -11.26 11.88 2.27
C LEU A 26 -11.70 11.67 3.73
N PHE A 27 -10.96 10.87 4.51
CA PHE A 27 -11.27 10.57 5.91
C PHE A 27 -11.19 11.80 6.84
N GLY A 28 -10.45 12.84 6.46
CA GLY A 28 -10.27 14.05 7.27
C GLY A 28 -11.46 15.02 7.27
N GLY A 29 -12.47 14.83 6.42
CA GLY A 29 -13.56 15.79 6.23
C GLY A 29 -14.95 15.22 6.51
N ASN A 30 -15.30 14.93 7.78
CA ASN A 30 -16.67 14.61 8.25
C ASN A 30 -17.47 13.53 7.50
N GLN A 31 -16.85 12.82 6.56
CA GLN A 31 -17.43 11.76 5.76
C GLN A 31 -16.57 10.55 6.06
N GLY A 32 -17.06 9.65 6.91
CA GLY A 32 -16.37 8.39 7.19
C GLY A 32 -15.92 7.73 5.88
N SER A 33 -14.81 6.99 5.95
CA SER A 33 -14.15 6.35 4.80
C SER A 33 -15.14 5.84 3.75
N PHE A 34 -14.80 5.99 2.48
CA PHE A 34 -15.56 5.42 1.37
C PHE A 34 -15.82 3.92 1.57
N ILE A 35 -14.82 3.19 2.07
CA ILE A 35 -14.95 1.76 2.39
C ILE A 35 -15.93 1.55 3.55
N GLN A 36 -15.86 2.39 4.58
CA GLN A 36 -16.78 2.35 5.71
C GLN A 36 -18.22 2.68 5.30
N SER A 37 -18.41 3.70 4.44
CA SER A 37 -19.72 4.15 3.99
C SER A 37 -20.37 3.25 2.96
N LYS A 38 -19.59 2.52 2.14
CA LYS A 38 -20.12 1.61 1.11
C LYS A 38 -20.13 0.14 1.51
N LEU A 39 -19.15 -0.32 2.28
CA LEU A 39 -18.99 -1.73 2.64
C LEU A 39 -19.28 -2.00 4.12
N GLY A 40 -19.54 -0.97 4.93
CA GLY A 40 -19.81 -1.11 6.36
C GLY A 40 -18.61 -1.58 7.18
N LEU A 41 -17.42 -1.64 6.57
CA LEU A 41 -16.19 -2.03 7.25
C LEU A 41 -15.62 -0.82 7.98
N ALA A 42 -15.58 -0.89 9.31
CA ALA A 42 -14.96 0.16 10.11
C ALA A 42 -13.49 0.36 9.71
N GLU A 43 -13.09 1.61 9.52
CA GLU A 43 -11.67 1.95 9.48
C GLU A 43 -11.04 1.63 10.84
N PRO A 44 -9.78 1.14 10.88
CA PRO A 44 -8.84 1.01 9.77
C PRO A 44 -8.90 -0.34 9.04
N ILE A 45 -9.86 -1.22 9.34
CA ILE A 45 -9.87 -2.62 8.88
C ILE A 45 -9.93 -2.70 7.35
N GLY A 46 -10.80 -1.90 6.72
CA GLY A 46 -10.94 -1.83 5.26
C GLY A 46 -9.65 -1.41 4.56
N THR A 47 -8.97 -0.39 5.09
CA THR A 47 -7.69 0.10 4.57
C THR A 47 -6.58 -0.94 4.73
N VAL A 48 -6.51 -1.62 5.87
CA VAL A 48 -5.52 -2.70 6.11
C VAL A 48 -5.75 -3.88 5.16
N ALA A 49 -7.00 -4.31 4.96
CA ALA A 49 -7.35 -5.38 4.03
C ALA A 49 -6.97 -5.01 2.58
N GLY A 50 -7.24 -3.77 2.18
CA GLY A 50 -6.82 -3.25 0.88
C GLY A 50 -5.30 -3.26 0.69
N LEU A 51 -4.55 -2.81 1.68
CA LEU A 51 -3.08 -2.83 1.64
C LEU A 51 -2.53 -4.26 1.55
N CYS A 52 -3.10 -5.22 2.29
CA CYS A 52 -2.76 -6.63 2.17
C CYS A 52 -2.98 -7.16 0.74
N MET A 53 -4.10 -6.81 0.11
CA MET A 53 -4.38 -7.17 -1.28
C MET A 53 -3.35 -6.58 -2.25
N VAL A 54 -2.95 -5.32 -2.06
CA VAL A 54 -1.89 -4.68 -2.88
C VAL A 54 -0.57 -5.43 -2.74
N VAL A 55 -0.14 -5.77 -1.53
CA VAL A 55 1.12 -6.50 -1.29
C VAL A 55 1.10 -7.86 -1.99
N LEU A 56 -0.03 -8.58 -1.95
CA LEU A 56 -0.18 -9.86 -2.64
C LEU A 56 -0.13 -9.71 -4.17
N LEU A 57 -0.84 -8.73 -4.73
CA LEU A 57 -0.87 -8.49 -6.18
C LEU A 57 0.48 -8.03 -6.72
N VAL A 58 1.14 -7.10 -6.03
CA VAL A 58 2.46 -6.61 -6.41
C VAL A 58 3.51 -7.71 -6.22
N GLY A 59 3.47 -8.47 -5.12
CA GLY A 59 4.37 -9.59 -4.89
C GLY A 59 4.23 -10.70 -5.93
N THR A 60 3.00 -11.07 -6.28
CA THR A 60 2.75 -12.05 -7.36
C THR A 60 3.19 -11.51 -8.72
N ALA A 61 3.01 -10.22 -9.00
CA ALA A 61 3.55 -9.57 -10.20
C ALA A 61 5.08 -9.67 -10.28
N PHE A 62 5.79 -9.36 -9.19
CA PHE A 62 7.26 -9.47 -9.13
C PHE A 62 7.74 -10.91 -9.37
N ARG A 63 7.03 -11.89 -8.80
CA ARG A 63 7.32 -13.31 -9.03
C ARG A 63 7.07 -13.71 -10.48
N LEU A 64 6.00 -13.21 -11.11
CA LEU A 64 5.61 -13.59 -12.47
C LEU A 64 6.44 -12.91 -13.57
N ILE A 65 6.83 -11.64 -13.37
CA ILE A 65 7.58 -10.85 -14.36
C ILE A 65 9.07 -11.15 -14.26
N TRP A 66 9.62 -11.11 -13.04
CA TRP A 66 11.07 -11.16 -12.78
C TRP A 66 11.55 -12.45 -12.13
N LYS A 67 10.66 -13.45 -11.90
CA LYS A 67 10.98 -14.72 -11.23
C LYS A 67 11.68 -14.52 -9.87
N VAL A 68 11.37 -13.43 -9.18
CA VAL A 68 11.95 -13.13 -7.86
C VAL A 68 11.44 -14.16 -6.85
N SER A 69 12.33 -14.62 -5.97
CA SER A 69 11.98 -15.54 -4.90
C SER A 69 11.09 -14.85 -3.85
N LEU A 70 10.16 -15.61 -3.26
CA LEU A 70 9.27 -15.11 -2.20
C LEU A 70 10.04 -14.47 -1.04
N LYS A 71 11.20 -15.04 -0.68
CA LYS A 71 12.10 -14.48 0.36
C LYS A 71 12.53 -13.05 0.03
N ARG A 72 12.92 -12.78 -1.22
CA ARG A 72 13.30 -11.42 -1.66
C ARG A 72 12.11 -10.46 -1.66
N ILE A 73 10.93 -10.92 -2.06
CA ILE A 73 9.71 -10.10 -2.05
C ILE A 73 9.36 -9.68 -0.62
N MET A 74 9.44 -10.62 0.34
CA MET A 74 9.21 -10.31 1.76
C MET A 74 10.25 -9.32 2.30
N ILE A 75 11.53 -9.48 1.96
CA ILE A 75 12.60 -8.55 2.36
C ILE A 75 12.33 -7.14 1.82
N ILE A 76 11.97 -7.01 0.54
CA ILE A 76 11.64 -5.72 -0.08
C ILE A 76 10.42 -5.09 0.60
N GLY A 77 9.39 -5.88 0.89
CA GLY A 77 8.21 -5.43 1.63
C GLY A 77 8.58 -4.91 3.03
N LEU A 78 9.41 -5.64 3.76
CA LEU A 78 9.88 -5.23 5.09
C LEU A 78 10.70 -3.94 5.04
N LEU A 79 11.64 -3.83 4.10
CA LEU A 79 12.44 -2.62 3.86
C LEU A 79 11.56 -1.41 3.52
N SER A 80 10.53 -1.61 2.69
CA SER A 80 9.60 -0.55 2.33
C SER A 80 8.77 -0.06 3.54
N MET A 81 8.33 -0.96 4.42
CA MET A 81 7.65 -0.59 5.66
C MET A 81 8.55 0.21 6.60
N ILE A 82 9.82 -0.20 6.74
CA ILE A 82 10.81 0.54 7.53
C ILE A 82 11.01 1.95 6.94
N GLY A 83 11.11 2.06 5.61
CA GLY A 83 11.25 3.36 4.92
C GLY A 83 10.06 4.29 5.17
N VAL A 84 8.83 3.78 5.06
CA VAL A 84 7.62 4.58 5.34
C VAL A 84 7.55 4.97 6.81
N PHE A 85 7.98 4.11 7.74
CA PHE A 85 7.98 4.41 9.17
C PHE A 85 9.07 5.43 9.58
N LEU A 86 10.22 5.42 8.91
CA LEU A 86 11.31 6.37 9.17
C LEU A 86 11.04 7.75 8.55
N LEU A 87 10.22 7.84 7.50
CA LEU A 87 9.94 9.11 6.83
C LEU A 87 9.33 10.18 7.77
N PRO A 88 8.29 9.88 8.60
CA PRO A 88 7.81 10.80 9.62
C PRO A 88 8.90 11.19 10.61
N LEU A 89 9.74 10.24 11.06
CA LEU A 89 10.80 10.50 12.03
C LEU A 89 11.84 11.49 11.47
N ILE A 90 12.22 11.32 10.21
CA ILE A 90 13.14 12.22 9.50
C ILE A 90 12.52 13.60 9.35
N LEU A 91 11.26 13.70 8.92
CA LEU A 91 10.55 14.99 8.81
C LEU A 91 10.42 15.69 10.16
N LEU A 92 10.18 14.93 11.24
CA LEU A 92 10.10 15.45 12.60
C LEU A 92 11.46 15.97 13.09
N LEU A 93 12.55 15.26 12.78
CA LEU A 93 13.92 15.71 13.07
C LEU A 93 14.30 16.98 12.29
N PHE A 94 13.91 17.08 11.01
CA PHE A 94 14.12 18.29 10.22
C PHE A 94 13.33 19.48 10.77
N HIS A 95 12.09 19.28 11.18
CA HIS A 95 11.25 20.36 11.73
C HIS A 95 11.65 20.76 13.16
N ALA A 96 12.09 19.80 13.97
CA ALA A 96 12.59 20.07 15.32
C ALA A 96 13.98 20.74 15.32
N GLY A 97 14.75 20.62 14.23
CA GLY A 97 16.01 21.35 14.04
C GLY A 97 15.83 22.81 13.56
N GLU A 98 14.61 23.23 13.22
CA GLU A 98 14.27 24.62 12.85
C GLU A 98 13.74 25.46 14.04
N LEU A 99 13.58 24.87 15.25
CA LEU A 99 13.22 25.54 16.50
C LEU A 99 14.47 25.79 17.38
#